data_AF-A0AAX0R9M4-F1
#
_entry.id   AF-A0AAX0R9M4-F1
#
_cell.length_a   1.000
_cell.length_b   1.000
_cell.length_c   1.000
_cell.angle_alpha   90.00
_cell.angle_beta   90.00
_cell.angle_gamma   90.00
#
_symmetry.space_group_name_H-M   'P 1'
#
loop_
_entity.id
_entity.type
_entity.pdbx_description
1 polymer ?
#
loop_
_entity_poly.entity_id
_entity_poly.type
_entity_poly.pdbx_seq_one_letter_code
_entity_poly.pdbx_strand_id
1 'polypeptide(L)' 'MTVQVELPCPKCKSTKMKFERPEIRETDIITCAACGHNLGTMASIREKMNKAYQRVSRPAAGRKLQ' A
#
# COMPACT_ATOMS: atom_id res chain seq x y z
N MET A 1 15.71 9.07 7.37
CA MET A 1 14.67 8.19 7.95
C MET A 1 14.16 7.28 6.84
N THR A 2 14.64 6.04 6.78
CA THR A 2 14.12 5.03 5.85
C THR A 2 12.76 4.57 6.38
N VAL A 3 11.70 5.10 5.80
CA VAL A 3 10.34 4.66 6.11
C VAL A 3 10.20 3.25 5.57
N GLN A 4 10.41 2.24 6.42
CA GLN A 4 10.06 0.85 6.11
C GLN A 4 8.53 0.78 6.13
N VAL A 5 7.93 0.89 4.95
CA VAL A 5 6.50 0.70 4.82
C VAL A 5 6.23 -0.81 4.82
N GLU A 6 5.85 -1.33 5.97
CA GLU A 6 5.20 -2.63 6.04
C GLU A 6 3.78 -2.49 5.49
N LEU A 7 3.52 -3.10 4.34
CA LEU A 7 2.20 -3.13 3.71
C LEU A 7 1.51 -4.45 4.08
N PRO A 8 0.64 -4.48 5.11
CA PRO A 8 -0.10 -5.68 5.45
C PRO A 8 -1.18 -5.96 4.39
N CYS A 9 -1.36 -7.23 4.05
CA CYS A 9 -2.47 -7.67 3.21
C CYS A 9 -3.81 -7.29 3.88
N PRO A 10 -4.76 -6.64 3.19
CA PRO A 10 -6.04 -6.23 3.78
C PRO A 10 -6.91 -7.42 4.20
N LYS A 11 -6.68 -8.62 3.63
CA LYS A 11 -7.49 -9.80 3.89
C LYS A 11 -6.98 -10.63 5.07
N CYS A 12 -5.67 -10.86 5.15
CA CYS A 12 -5.07 -11.76 6.15
C CYS A 12 -4.03 -11.09 7.06
N LYS A 13 -3.80 -9.78 6.91
CA LYS A 13 -2.82 -8.96 7.64
C LYS A 13 -1.36 -9.41 7.50
N SER A 14 -1.07 -10.42 6.68
CA SER A 14 0.30 -10.86 6.42
C SER A 14 1.06 -9.82 5.60
N THR A 15 2.31 -9.57 5.97
CA THR A 15 3.26 -8.72 5.24
C THR A 15 4.04 -9.49 4.17
N LYS A 16 3.80 -10.80 4.03
CA LYS A 16 4.47 -11.63 3.01
C LYS A 16 3.83 -11.40 1.64
N MET A 17 4.62 -10.85 0.72
CA MET A 17 4.23 -10.58 -0.66
C MET A 17 4.99 -11.49 -1.62
N LYS A 18 4.35 -11.83 -2.73
CA LYS A 18 4.94 -12.56 -3.85
C LYS A 18 4.96 -11.64 -5.07
N PHE A 19 6.12 -11.54 -5.70
CA PHE A 19 6.35 -10.81 -6.93
C PHE A 19 6.53 -11.82 -8.06
N GLU A 20 6.04 -11.50 -9.26
CA GLU A 20 6.21 -12.35 -10.44
C GLU A 20 7.66 -12.36 -10.93
N ARG A 21 8.38 -11.25 -10.75
CA ARG A 21 9.72 -11.02 -11.30
C ARG A 21 10.71 -10.58 -10.22
N PRO A 22 12.01 -10.89 -10.41
CA PRO A 22 13.07 -10.41 -9.53
C PRO A 22 13.28 -8.88 -9.65
N GLU A 23 13.08 -8.31 -10.83
CA GLU A 23 13.06 -6.86 -11.04
C GLU A 23 11.62 -6.35 -11.00
N ILE A 24 11.28 -5.56 -9.99
CA ILE A 24 9.93 -5.05 -9.77
C ILE A 24 9.64 -3.90 -10.73
N ARG A 25 8.66 -4.10 -11.63
CA ARG A 25 8.10 -3.07 -12.51
C ARG A 25 6.77 -2.57 -11.97
N GLU A 26 6.39 -1.38 -12.42
CA GLU A 26 5.14 -0.74 -11.99
C GLU A 26 3.89 -1.52 -12.42
N THR A 27 4.01 -2.31 -13.49
CA THR A 27 2.97 -3.19 -14.05
C THR A 27 2.89 -4.55 -13.37
N ASP A 28 3.87 -4.92 -12.56
CA ASP A 28 3.88 -6.24 -11.93
C ASP A 28 2.77 -6.35 -10.89
N ILE A 29 2.03 -7.45 -10.97
CA ILE A 29 0.95 -7.77 -10.05
C ILE A 29 1.55 -8.35 -8.77
N ILE A 30 1.18 -7.75 -7.65
CA ILE A 30 1.58 -8.23 -6.34
C ILE A 30 0.46 -9.08 -5.78
N THR A 31 0.83 -10.28 -5.36
CA THR A 31 -0.06 -11.19 -4.65
C THR A 31 0.39 -11.36 -3.21
N CYS A 32 -0.57 -11.49 -2.30
CA CYS A 32 -0.26 -11.89 -0.93
C CYS A 32 0.20 -13.35 -0.95
N ALA A 33 1.41 -13.61 -0.47
CA ALA A 33 1.96 -14.96 -0.43
C ALA A 33 1.25 -15.86 0.60
N ALA A 34 0.58 -15.29 1.60
CA ALA A 34 -0.09 -16.03 2.65
C ALA A 34 -1.53 -16.46 2.30
N CYS A 35 -2.27 -15.65 1.54
CA CYS A 35 -3.69 -15.94 1.23
C CYS A 35 -4.01 -15.94 -0.28
N GLY A 36 -3.01 -15.70 -1.14
CA GLY A 36 -3.18 -15.65 -2.59
C GLY A 36 -4.00 -14.45 -3.09
N HIS A 37 -4.30 -13.47 -2.23
CA HIS A 37 -5.10 -12.32 -2.64
C HIS A 37 -4.31 -11.38 -3.55
N ASN A 38 -4.88 -11.03 -4.70
CA ASN A 38 -4.34 -10.03 -5.61
C ASN A 38 -4.43 -8.64 -4.98
N LEU A 39 -3.28 -8.06 -4.61
CA LEU A 39 -3.18 -6.71 -4.04
C LEU A 39 -3.27 -5.63 -5.14
N GLY A 40 -2.96 -6.00 -6.38
CA GLY A 40 -2.96 -5.14 -7.56
C GLY A 40 -1.54 -4.90 -8.06
N THR A 41 -1.38 -3.96 -9.00
CA THR A 41 -0.07 -3.59 -9.53
C THR A 41 0.70 -2.69 -8.56
N MET A 42 2.03 -2.64 -8.69
CA MET A 42 2.87 -1.67 -7.96
C MET A 42 2.38 -0.23 -8.12
N ALA A 43 2.00 0.18 -9.33
CA ALA A 43 1.39 1.50 -9.57
C ALA A 43 0.13 1.71 -8.74
N SER A 44 -0.78 0.72 -8.71
CA SER A 44 -2.03 0.79 -7.96
C SER A 44 -1.80 0.85 -6.44
N ILE A 45 -0.82 0.08 -5.94
CA ILE A 45 -0.48 0.07 -4.52
C ILE A 45 0.14 1.41 -4.13
N ARG A 46 1.07 1.95 -4.94
CA ARG A 46 1.63 3.29 -4.74
C ARG A 46 0.54 4.36 -4.74
N GLU A 47 -0.42 4.29 -5.66
CA GLU A 47 -1.53 5.26 -5.69
C GLU A 47 -2.42 5.15 -4.44
N LYS A 48 -2.76 3.94 -4.00
CA LYS A 48 -3.51 3.72 -2.75
C LYS A 48 -2.75 4.23 -1.53
N MET A 49 -1.43 3.98 -1.46
CA MET A 49 -0.58 4.50 -0.41
C MET A 49 -0.52 6.02 -0.43
N ASN A 50 -0.36 6.64 -1.60
CA ASN A 50 -0.33 8.08 -1.73
C ASN A 50 -1.68 8.70 -1.34
N LYS A 51 -2.81 8.10 -1.76
CA LYS A 51 -4.16 8.52 -1.31
C LYS A 51 -4.34 8.36 0.20
N ALA A 52 -3.88 7.26 0.79
CA ALA A 52 -3.94 7.05 2.24
C ALA A 52 -3.06 8.05 2.98
N TYR A 53 -1.83 8.26 2.50
CA TYR A 53 -0.91 9.26 3.02
C TYR A 53 -1.49 10.65 2.91
N GLN A 54 -2.10 11.04 1.78
CA GLN A 54 -2.80 12.32 1.63
C GLN A 54 -3.98 12.47 2.58
N ARG A 55 -4.70 11.38 2.92
CA ARG A 55 -5.78 11.42 3.92
C ARG A 55 -5.25 11.62 5.34
N VAL A 56 -4.13 10.99 5.68
CA VAL A 56 -3.49 11.10 7.01
C VAL A 56 -2.70 12.39 7.16
N SER A 57 -2.00 12.80 6.10
CA SER A 57 -1.21 14.02 5.99
C SER A 57 -2.07 15.24 5.69
N ARG A 58 -3.36 15.09 5.40
CA ARG A 58 -4.29 16.23 5.49
C ARG A 58 -4.33 16.57 6.97
N PRO A 59 -3.78 17.72 7.40
CA PRO A 59 -4.12 18.21 8.71
C PRO A 59 -5.65 18.32 8.73
N ALA A 60 -6.26 18.25 9.92
CA ALA A 60 -7.61 18.74 10.11
C ALA A 60 -7.65 20.26 9.81
N ALA A 61 -7.54 20.63 8.54
CA ALA A 61 -7.78 21.96 8.05
C ALA A 61 -9.30 22.16 8.15
N GLY A 62 -9.73 22.61 9.33
CA GLY A 62 -11.09 23.09 9.54
C GLY A 62 -11.94 22.32 10.55
N ARG A 63 -11.45 22.03 11.76
CA ARG A 63 -12.33 22.23 12.92
C ARG A 63 -12.08 23.65 13.41
N LYS A 64 -12.72 24.63 12.77
CA LYS A 64 -12.90 25.92 13.41
C LYS A 64 -13.71 25.66 14.67
N LEU A 65 -13.15 26.02 15.83
CA LEU A 65 -13.96 26.35 16.99
C LEU A 65 -14.97 27.41 16.52
N GLN A 66 -16.25 27.07 16.59
CA GLN A 66 -17.34 28.03 16.76
C GLN A 66 -18.05 27.65 18.04
#